data_AF-A0A1J6KIM7-F1
#
_entry.id   AF-A0A1J6KIM7-F1
#
_cell.length_a   1.000
_cell.length_b   1.000
_cell.length_c   1.000
_cell.angle_alpha   90.00
_cell.angle_beta   90.00
_cell.angle_gamma   90.00
#
_symmetry.space_group_name_H-M   'P 1'
#
loop_
_entity.id
_entity.type
_entity.pdbx_description
1 polymer ?
#
loop_
_entity_poly.entity_id
_entity_poly.type
_entity_poly.pdbx_seq_one_letter_code
_entity_poly.pdbx_strand_id
1 'polypeptide(L)'
;MVWITAMARHSDNKAKGRSARAEICRMVLAAAIYYCWQERNWAVFQKKRRTPKAILRLIIQEIHVRATRFPKLARVMSTLDWYPEI
;
A
#
# COMPACT_ATOMS: atom_id res chain seq x y z
N MET A 1 -6.20 10.28 6.52
CA MET A 1 -5.16 9.35 7.01
C MET A 1 -5.60 8.45 8.17
N VAL A 2 -6.79 8.66 8.78
CA VAL A 2 -7.29 7.85 9.92
C VAL A 2 -7.88 6.49 9.50
N TRP A 3 -8.55 6.44 8.35
CA TRP A 3 -9.22 5.23 7.85
C TRP A 3 -8.26 4.08 7.57
N ILE A 4 -7.06 4.36 7.08
CA ILE A 4 -6.10 3.31 6.73
C ILE A 4 -5.48 2.69 7.99
N THR A 5 -5.19 3.51 9.01
CA THR A 5 -4.78 3.01 10.34
C THR A 5 -5.91 2.25 11.04
N ALA A 6 -7.17 2.66 10.85
CA ALA A 6 -8.32 1.93 11.39
C ALA A 6 -8.51 0.57 10.71
N MET A 7 -8.31 0.50 9.38
CA MET A 7 -8.35 -0.77 8.64
C MET A 7 -7.21 -1.69 9.04
N ALA A 8 -5.99 -1.17 9.22
CA ALA A 8 -4.84 -1.94 9.72
C ALA A 8 -5.05 -2.44 11.16
N ARG A 9 -5.68 -1.64 12.03
CA ARG A 9 -6.02 -2.06 13.40
C ARG A 9 -7.16 -3.08 13.44
N HIS A 10 -8.13 -2.97 12.54
CA HIS A 10 -9.23 -3.94 12.44
C HIS A 10 -8.77 -5.30 11.90
N SER A 11 -7.72 -5.34 11.06
CA SER A 11 -7.17 -6.60 10.58
C SER A 11 -6.35 -7.35 11.64
N ASP A 12 -5.67 -6.64 12.53
CA ASP A 12 -4.88 -7.23 13.63
C ASP A 12 -5.74 -8.04 14.62
N ASN A 13 -6.92 -7.52 14.97
CA ASN A 13 -7.83 -8.16 15.92
C ASN A 13 -8.54 -9.43 15.40
N LYS A 14 -8.40 -9.75 14.10
CA LYS A 14 -9.04 -10.93 13.46
C LYS A 14 -8.02 -11.96 12.95
N ALA A 15 -6.76 -11.89 13.40
CA ALA A 15 -5.63 -12.65 12.87
C ALA A 15 -5.63 -14.19 13.11
N LYS A 16 -6.79 -14.82 13.37
CA LYS A 16 -6.94 -16.28 13.27
C LYS A 16 -7.27 -16.64 11.82
N GLY A 17 -6.25 -16.65 10.93
CA GLY A 17 -6.36 -17.34 9.64
C GLY A 17 -6.16 -16.54 8.34
N ARG A 18 -5.39 -15.44 8.31
CA ARG A 18 -4.97 -14.81 7.03
C ARG A 18 -3.45 -14.69 6.96
N SER A 19 -2.86 -15.18 5.86
CA SER A 19 -1.41 -15.18 5.67
C SER A 19 -0.87 -13.75 5.57
N ALA A 20 0.39 -13.56 5.92
CA ALA A 20 1.08 -12.27 5.79
C ALA A 20 1.04 -11.73 4.35
N ARG A 21 1.18 -12.63 3.36
CA ARG A 21 1.02 -12.30 1.94
C ARG A 21 -0.37 -11.76 1.61
N ALA A 22 -1.42 -12.39 2.13
CA ALA A 22 -2.79 -11.92 1.90
C ALA A 22 -3.06 -10.55 2.53
N GLU A 23 -2.40 -10.19 3.63
CA GLU A 23 -2.45 -8.84 4.20
C GLU A 23 -1.74 -7.84 3.29
N ILE A 24 -0.52 -8.14 2.84
CA ILE A 24 0.22 -7.28 1.90
C ILE A 24 -0.58 -7.05 0.62
N CYS A 25 -1.17 -8.09 0.02
CA CYS A 25 -2.02 -7.93 -1.17
C CYS A 25 -3.21 -6.99 -0.94
N ARG A 26 -3.87 -7.07 0.23
CA ARG A 26 -4.96 -6.15 0.59
C ARG A 26 -4.46 -4.72 0.75
N MET A 27 -3.28 -4.53 1.34
CA MET A 27 -2.65 -3.21 1.45
C MET A 27 -2.29 -2.63 0.08
N VAL A 28 -1.74 -3.44 -0.83
CA VAL A 28 -1.46 -3.05 -2.23
C VAL A 28 -2.75 -2.60 -2.92
N LEU A 29 -3.80 -3.41 -2.85
CA LEU A 29 -5.07 -3.12 -3.50
C LEU A 29 -5.68 -1.80 -2.98
N ALA A 30 -5.69 -1.62 -1.66
CA ALA A 30 -6.20 -0.39 -1.04
C ALA A 30 -5.38 0.84 -1.47
N ALA A 31 -4.05 0.74 -1.48
CA ALA A 31 -3.19 1.83 -1.93
C ALA A 31 -3.40 2.15 -3.41
N ALA A 32 -3.48 1.14 -4.28
CA ALA A 32 -3.73 1.33 -5.71
C ALA A 32 -5.05 2.05 -5.99
N ILE A 33 -6.14 1.61 -5.34
CA ILE A 33 -7.45 2.28 -5.44
C ILE A 33 -7.36 3.75 -5.00
N TYR A 34 -6.68 4.00 -3.87
CA TYR A 34 -6.49 5.35 -3.34
C TYR A 34 -5.75 6.26 -4.33
N TYR A 35 -4.60 5.82 -4.84
CA TYR A 35 -3.81 6.65 -5.75
C TYR A 35 -4.48 6.85 -7.12
N CYS A 36 -5.19 5.86 -7.65
CA CYS A 36 -6.02 6.03 -8.84
C CYS A 36 -7.10 7.09 -8.65
N TRP A 37 -7.80 7.05 -7.51
CA TRP A 37 -8.77 8.07 -7.16
C TRP A 37 -8.13 9.45 -6.99
N GLN A 38 -6.96 9.52 -6.34
CA GLN A 38 -6.22 10.76 -6.14
C GLN A 38 -5.80 11.39 -7.48
N GLU A 39 -5.29 10.59 -8.42
CA GLU A 39 -4.95 11.06 -9.77
C GLU A 39 -6.14 11.65 -10.49
N ARG A 40 -7.29 10.96 -10.46
CA ARG A 40 -8.50 11.46 -11.11
C ARG A 40 -8.90 12.82 -10.53
N ASN A 41 -8.84 12.98 -9.21
CA ASN A 41 -9.14 14.26 -8.57
C ASN A 41 -8.12 15.34 -8.92
N TRP A 42 -6.83 15.02 -8.95
CA TRP A 42 -5.81 15.99 -9.34
C TRP A 42 -5.93 16.43 -10.80
N ALA A 43 -6.27 15.51 -11.70
CA ALA A 43 -6.52 15.83 -13.10
C ALA A 43 -7.72 16.78 -13.26
N VAL A 44 -8.82 16.51 -12.55
CA VAL A 44 -10.05 17.31 -12.62
C VAL A 44 -9.89 18.68 -11.94
N PHE A 45 -9.37 18.71 -10.71
CA PHE A 45 -9.41 19.92 -9.87
C PHE A 45 -8.11 20.73 -9.87
N GLN A 46 -6.97 20.11 -10.18
CA GLN A 46 -5.65 20.77 -10.12
C GLN A 46 -4.94 20.84 -11.47
N LYS A 47 -5.49 20.20 -12.53
CA LYS A 47 -4.84 20.04 -13.84
C LYS A 47 -3.44 19.43 -13.76
N LYS A 48 -3.18 18.61 -12.73
CA LYS A 48 -1.91 17.90 -12.51
C LYS A 48 -2.07 16.43 -12.86
N ARG A 49 -1.01 15.82 -13.40
CA ARG A 49 -0.93 14.38 -13.67
C ARG A 49 0.43 13.86 -13.27
N ARG A 50 0.47 12.78 -12.48
CA ARG A 50 1.70 12.02 -12.22
C ARG A 50 1.84 10.93 -13.27
N THR A 51 3.08 10.54 -13.54
CA THR A 51 3.31 9.37 -14.40
C THR A 51 2.90 8.10 -13.66
N PRO A 52 2.44 7.05 -14.37
CA PRO A 52 2.14 5.75 -13.76
C PRO A 52 3.30 5.22 -12.92
N LYS A 53 4.53 5.43 -13.39
CA LYS A 53 5.77 5.08 -12.69
C LYS A 53 5.90 5.79 -11.34
N ALA A 54 5.62 7.08 -11.27
CA ALA A 54 5.66 7.84 -10.01
C ALA A 54 4.61 7.31 -9.01
N ILE A 55 3.42 6.94 -9.49
CA ILE A 55 2.36 6.38 -8.64
C ILE A 55 2.74 5.00 -8.11
N LEU A 56 3.32 4.14 -8.94
CA LEU A 56 3.84 2.83 -8.51
C LEU A 56 4.91 2.98 -7.42
N ARG A 57 5.85 3.92 -7.57
CA ARG A 57 6.84 4.20 -6.52
C ARG A 57 6.18 4.61 -5.20
N LEU A 58 5.16 5.48 -5.24
CA LEU A 58 4.42 5.90 -4.04
C LEU A 58 3.71 4.73 -3.36
N ILE A 59 3.05 3.86 -4.14
CA ILE A 59 2.40 2.66 -3.63
C ILE A 59 3.42 1.75 -2.93
N ILE A 60 4.56 1.47 -3.59
CA ILE A 60 5.59 0.58 -3.04
C ILE A 60 6.16 1.15 -1.72
N GLN A 61 6.48 2.45 -1.69
CA GLN A 61 6.99 3.13 -0.49
C GLN A 61 5.98 3.10 0.65
N GLU A 62 4.70 3.38 0.36
CA GLU A 62 3.63 3.37 1.37
C GLU A 62 3.47 1.99 2.01
N ILE A 63 3.54 0.92 1.21
CA ILE A 63 3.42 -0.45 1.71
C ILE A 63 4.65 -0.86 2.49
N HIS A 64 5.86 -0.50 2.03
CA HIS A 64 7.10 -0.74 2.78
C HIS A 64 7.04 -0.10 4.16
N VAL A 65 6.73 1.20 4.24
CA VAL A 65 6.63 1.93 5.52
C VAL A 65 5.55 1.38 6.44
N ARG A 66 4.48 0.80 5.89
CA ARG A 66 3.43 0.18 6.71
C ARG A 66 3.77 -1.24 7.13
N ALA A 67 4.41 -2.02 6.25
CA ALA A 67 4.80 -3.39 6.53
C ALA A 67 5.90 -3.46 7.61
N THR A 68 6.80 -2.47 7.69
CA THR A 68 7.81 -2.39 8.77
C THR A 68 7.21 -2.27 10.16
N ARG A 69 5.97 -1.78 10.29
CA ARG A 69 5.27 -1.68 11.58
C ARG A 69 4.81 -3.04 12.12
N PHE A 70 4.79 -4.08 11.29
CA PHE A 70 4.33 -5.41 11.65
C PHE A 70 5.45 -6.43 11.35
N PRO A 71 6.12 -6.98 12.38
CA PRO A 71 7.27 -7.90 12.18
C PRO A 71 6.97 -9.09 11.26
N LYS A 72 5.75 -9.61 11.32
CA LYS A 72 5.27 -10.70 10.44
C LYS A 72 5.20 -10.29 8.96
N LEU A 73 4.84 -9.04 8.67
CA LEU A 73 4.79 -8.51 7.30
C LEU A 73 6.18 -8.08 6.82
N ALA A 74 6.99 -7.49 7.70
CA ALA A 74 8.37 -7.11 7.40
C ALA A 74 9.20 -8.29 6.90
N ARG A 75 9.09 -9.46 7.54
CA ARG A 75 9.76 -10.70 7.09
C ARG A 75 9.32 -11.15 5.70
N VAL A 76 8.05 -10.94 5.33
CA VAL A 76 7.58 -11.27 3.98
C VAL A 76 8.02 -10.20 2.99
N MET A 77 8.03 -8.93 3.39
CA MET A 77 8.50 -7.84 2.54
C MET A 77 9.97 -8.02 2.16
N SER A 78 10.83 -8.47 3.09
CA SER A 78 12.24 -8.75 2.77
C SER A 78 12.44 -9.86 1.74
N THR A 79 11.43 -10.72 1.52
CA THR A 79 11.46 -11.71 0.42
C THR A 79 10.95 -11.14 -0.91
N LEU A 80 10.36 -9.96 -0.88
CA LEU A 80 9.76 -9.22 -2.00
C LEU A 80 10.59 -7.99 -2.40
N ASP A 81 11.73 -7.70 -1.74
CA ASP A 81 12.63 -6.57 -1.98
C ASP A 81 13.33 -6.58 -3.35
N TRP A 82 12.78 -7.32 -4.32
CA TRP A 82 13.14 -7.20 -5.72
C TRP A 82 12.56 -5.91 -6.31
N TYR A 83 13.39 -4.87 -6.36
CA TYR A 83 13.08 -3.65 -7.09
C TYR A 83 13.57 -3.80 -8.53
N PRO A 84 12.67 -3.95 -9.54
CA PRO A 84 13.11 -3.76 -10.91
C PRO A 84 13.68 -2.34 -11.04
N GLU A 85 14.81 -2.22 -11.74
CA GLU A 85 15.37 -0.93 -12.16
C GLU A 85 14.39 -0.29 -13.14
N ILE A 86 13.32 0.32 -12.62
CA ILE A 86 12.40 1.15 -13.40
C ILE A 86 12.90 2.58 -13.33
#